data_AF-A0A8J7XIA5-F1
#
_entry.id   AF-A0A8J7XIA5-F1
#
_cell.length_a   1.000
_cell.length_b   1.000
_cell.length_c   1.000
_cell.angle_alpha   90.00
_cell.angle_beta   90.00
_cell.angle_gamma   90.00
#
_symmetry.space_group_name_H-M   'P 1'
#
loop_
_entity.id
_entity.type
_entity.pdbx_description
1 polymer ?
#
loop_
_entity_poly.entity_id
_entity_poly.type
_entity_poly.pdbx_seq_one_letter_code
_entity_poly.pdbx_strand_id
1 'polypeptide(L)'
;MMRYGSIPVFGATGYVSPWFGIIVQWNGLDYAYQLLQLSELDDTLPWRTFAEGITICGMQMQRVPGMAHEEYLGMYPDAYSALKGDEQYFFDINPRFISLCAFGLMGEDQTTQTEILNVSGHLVHISALGKVGNSSYGDNALTFDTTYAEGEISYANVAGVSRPESISINGNQLPEAVDLSVVDSGWLYTSEGNLILKFEHALRDLIRVSGVIPQTSRRFSTEPNWEFNGEDSEGWTNTNMLEFLYVDDGVLSTGSTGADPFMVGPSIRIDGRQDAIVQIRMKTSKGGAGQVFWVTKESPHYSESKSVSFQVAGDGTFHVYNVSIGQNPLWNGTIRQVRIDPVDVGEVDIEIDYIRIPESVTSIPLVLLALLFCRLVGWDACRQREA
;
A
#
# COMPACT_ATOMS: atom_id res chain seq x y z
N MET A 1 -24.89 2.36 -39.06
CA MET A 1 -25.21 2.19 -37.63
C MET A 1 -24.00 1.54 -36.98
N MET A 2 -23.39 2.22 -36.00
CA MET A 2 -22.26 1.69 -35.22
C MET A 2 -22.78 0.56 -34.32
N ARG A 3 -22.54 -0.69 -34.69
CA ARG A 3 -22.89 -1.84 -33.84
C ARG A 3 -22.00 -1.83 -32.60
N TYR A 4 -22.52 -2.27 -31.46
CA TYR A 4 -21.81 -2.27 -30.17
C TYR A 4 -21.46 -0.89 -29.61
N GLY A 5 -22.06 0.18 -30.15
CA GLY A 5 -21.98 1.51 -29.55
C GLY A 5 -22.69 1.53 -28.19
N SER A 6 -21.99 1.98 -27.16
CA SER A 6 -22.52 2.06 -25.79
C SER A 6 -23.20 3.41 -25.52
N ILE A 7 -24.41 3.39 -24.97
CA ILE A 7 -25.01 4.61 -24.39
C ILE A 7 -24.58 4.72 -22.92
N PRO A 8 -24.25 5.92 -22.42
CA PRO A 8 -23.64 6.07 -21.09
C PRO A 8 -24.64 5.83 -19.96
N VAL A 9 -25.89 6.23 -20.16
CA VAL A 9 -26.98 6.16 -19.18
C VAL A 9 -28.32 6.02 -19.88
N PHE A 10 -29.27 5.35 -19.22
CA PHE A 10 -30.68 5.36 -19.62
C PHE A 10 -31.35 6.61 -19.05
N GLY A 11 -31.10 7.79 -19.64
CA GLY A 11 -31.66 9.04 -19.12
C GLY A 11 -31.18 10.31 -19.82
N ALA A 12 -31.33 11.43 -19.12
CA ALA A 12 -30.94 12.75 -19.59
C ALA A 12 -30.15 13.51 -18.53
N THR A 13 -29.05 14.16 -18.93
CA THR A 13 -28.32 15.06 -18.02
C THR A 13 -29.20 16.25 -17.70
N GLY A 14 -29.37 16.52 -16.39
CA GLY A 14 -30.20 17.63 -15.90
C GLY A 14 -31.67 17.57 -16.36
N TYR A 15 -32.17 16.39 -16.74
CA TYR A 15 -33.50 16.21 -17.34
C TYR A 15 -33.74 16.96 -18.66
N VAL A 16 -32.69 17.46 -19.31
CA VAL A 16 -32.79 18.28 -20.54
C VAL A 16 -31.97 17.74 -21.72
N SER A 17 -30.90 16.97 -21.47
CA SER A 17 -30.01 16.45 -22.51
C SER A 17 -30.11 14.92 -22.60
N PRO A 18 -30.98 14.36 -23.47
CA PRO A 18 -31.16 12.91 -23.58
C PRO A 18 -29.95 12.22 -24.21
N TRP A 19 -29.58 11.06 -23.69
CA TRP A 19 -28.49 10.23 -24.20
C TRP A 19 -28.96 9.11 -25.15
N PHE A 20 -30.25 9.04 -25.45
CA PHE A 20 -30.80 8.06 -26.39
C PHE A 20 -30.20 8.25 -27.79
N GLY A 21 -29.51 7.23 -28.30
CA GLY A 21 -28.83 7.29 -29.59
C GLY A 21 -27.53 8.11 -29.59
N ILE A 22 -27.05 8.54 -28.42
CA ILE A 22 -25.74 9.17 -28.24
C ILE A 22 -24.80 8.13 -27.64
N ILE A 23 -23.89 7.65 -28.47
CA ILE A 23 -22.87 6.67 -28.10
C ILE A 23 -21.75 7.40 -27.36
N VAL A 24 -21.44 6.95 -26.16
CA VAL A 24 -20.30 7.40 -25.35
C VAL A 24 -19.42 6.20 -25.14
N GLN A 25 -18.44 6.05 -26.02
CA GLN A 25 -17.76 4.77 -26.21
C GLN A 25 -16.74 4.46 -25.11
N TRP A 26 -16.22 5.48 -24.44
CA TRP A 26 -15.29 5.26 -23.32
C TRP A 26 -15.97 4.55 -22.14
N ASN A 27 -17.25 4.81 -21.87
CA ASN A 27 -18.05 4.02 -20.91
C ASN A 27 -18.15 2.56 -21.35
N GLY A 28 -18.38 2.34 -22.64
CA GLY A 28 -18.43 1.01 -23.22
C GLY A 28 -17.11 0.28 -23.07
N LEU A 29 -15.99 0.94 -23.35
CA LEU A 29 -14.67 0.33 -23.25
C LEU A 29 -14.30 -0.03 -21.81
N ASP A 30 -14.65 0.81 -20.82
CA ASP A 30 -14.50 0.45 -19.40
C ASP A 30 -15.33 -0.79 -19.05
N TYR A 31 -16.58 -0.85 -19.52
CA TYR A 31 -17.43 -2.03 -19.36
C TYR A 31 -16.88 -3.27 -20.09
N ALA A 32 -16.38 -3.11 -21.32
CA ALA A 32 -15.79 -4.18 -22.13
C ALA A 32 -14.59 -4.81 -21.42
N TYR A 33 -13.76 -3.99 -20.77
CA TYR A 33 -12.65 -4.49 -19.97
C TYR A 33 -13.11 -5.40 -18.82
N GLN A 34 -14.18 -5.01 -18.10
CA GLN A 34 -14.78 -5.86 -17.06
C GLN A 34 -15.39 -7.14 -17.64
N LEU A 35 -16.00 -7.08 -18.82
CA LEU A 35 -16.54 -8.24 -19.51
C LEU A 35 -15.45 -9.24 -19.93
N LEU A 36 -14.24 -8.76 -20.27
CA LEU A 36 -13.11 -9.64 -20.55
C LEU A 36 -12.73 -10.43 -19.29
N GLN A 37 -12.63 -9.78 -18.14
CA GLN A 37 -12.35 -10.47 -16.87
C GLN A 37 -13.46 -11.46 -16.49
N LEU A 38 -14.73 -11.06 -16.63
CA LEU A 38 -15.86 -11.94 -16.37
C LEU A 38 -15.86 -13.17 -17.29
N SER A 39 -15.44 -13.01 -18.55
CA SER A 39 -15.39 -14.11 -19.52
C SER A 39 -14.40 -15.22 -19.16
N GLU A 40 -13.45 -14.97 -18.26
CA GLU A 40 -12.55 -15.99 -17.73
C GLU A 40 -13.19 -16.84 -16.62
N LEU A 41 -14.28 -16.36 -16.03
CA LEU A 41 -14.94 -16.96 -14.86
C LEU A 41 -16.35 -17.48 -15.16
N ASP A 42 -17.02 -16.93 -16.18
CA ASP A 42 -18.40 -17.22 -16.53
C ASP A 42 -18.54 -17.39 -18.05
N ASP A 43 -19.19 -18.48 -18.47
CA ASP A 43 -19.48 -18.79 -19.88
C ASP A 43 -20.99 -18.86 -20.19
N THR A 44 -21.83 -18.37 -19.26
CA THR A 44 -23.30 -18.43 -19.39
C THR A 44 -23.83 -17.55 -20.51
N LEU A 45 -23.08 -16.51 -20.88
CA LEU A 45 -23.33 -15.59 -21.98
C LEU A 45 -22.03 -15.32 -22.74
N PRO A 46 -22.09 -14.84 -24.00
CA PRO A 46 -20.90 -14.60 -24.82
C PRO A 46 -20.21 -13.29 -24.44
N TRP A 47 -19.79 -13.15 -23.17
CA TRP A 47 -19.18 -11.94 -22.61
C TRP A 47 -18.00 -11.43 -23.42
N ARG A 48 -17.11 -12.35 -23.81
CA ARG A 48 -15.95 -12.04 -24.64
C ARG A 48 -16.35 -11.44 -26.00
N THR A 49 -17.40 -11.99 -26.63
CA THR A 49 -17.91 -11.46 -27.91
C THR A 49 -18.49 -10.05 -27.75
N PHE A 50 -19.18 -9.78 -26.63
CA PHE A 50 -19.66 -8.43 -26.35
C PHE A 50 -18.51 -7.44 -26.13
N ALA A 51 -17.50 -7.82 -25.34
CA ALA A 51 -16.31 -7.02 -25.12
C ALA A 51 -15.61 -6.71 -26.45
N GLU A 52 -15.34 -7.74 -27.26
CA GLU A 52 -14.70 -7.60 -28.58
C GLU A 52 -15.48 -6.65 -29.50
N GLY A 53 -16.80 -6.80 -29.57
CA GLY A 53 -17.65 -5.91 -30.37
C GLY A 53 -17.55 -4.45 -29.93
N ILE A 54 -17.57 -4.19 -28.63
CA ILE A 54 -17.45 -2.84 -28.06
C ILE A 54 -16.05 -2.26 -28.33
N THR A 55 -14.99 -3.07 -28.19
CA THR A 55 -13.62 -2.67 -28.51
C THR A 55 -13.46 -2.29 -29.98
N ILE A 56 -13.98 -3.12 -30.90
CA ILE A 56 -13.96 -2.84 -32.34
C ILE A 56 -14.74 -1.56 -32.65
N CYS A 57 -15.87 -1.32 -31.99
CA CYS A 57 -16.62 -0.07 -32.15
C CYS A 57 -15.79 1.15 -31.72
N GLY A 58 -15.01 1.06 -30.64
CA GLY A 58 -14.07 2.10 -30.24
C GLY A 58 -12.97 2.32 -31.28
N MET A 59 -12.38 1.25 -31.81
CA MET A 59 -11.37 1.34 -32.87
C MET A 59 -11.90 2.02 -34.14
N GLN A 60 -13.14 1.69 -34.54
CA GLN A 60 -13.80 2.29 -35.70
C GLN A 60 -14.09 3.79 -35.53
N MET A 61 -14.15 4.28 -34.29
CA MET A 61 -14.32 5.70 -33.97
C MET A 61 -13.00 6.48 -33.94
N GLN A 62 -11.85 5.82 -34.06
CA GLN A 62 -10.57 6.50 -33.99
C GLN A 62 -10.36 7.44 -35.19
N ARG A 63 -9.76 8.60 -34.94
CA ARG A 63 -9.30 9.53 -35.98
C ARG A 63 -8.19 8.86 -36.80
N VAL A 64 -8.37 8.85 -38.11
CA VAL A 64 -7.38 8.35 -39.08
C VAL A 64 -6.93 9.49 -40.01
N PRO A 65 -5.77 9.37 -40.68
CA PRO A 65 -5.29 10.40 -41.60
C PRO A 65 -6.33 10.77 -42.66
N GLY A 66 -6.52 12.06 -42.94
CA GLY A 66 -7.51 12.59 -43.86
C GLY A 66 -8.86 12.98 -43.23
N MET A 67 -9.05 12.77 -41.93
CA MET A 67 -10.26 13.23 -41.20
C MET A 67 -10.09 14.65 -40.65
N ALA A 68 -11.21 15.30 -40.29
CA ALA A 68 -11.14 16.49 -39.46
C ALA A 68 -10.42 16.17 -38.14
N HIS A 69 -9.70 17.16 -37.59
CA HIS A 69 -8.96 17.03 -36.32
C HIS A 69 -7.77 16.06 -36.38
N GLU A 70 -6.98 16.11 -37.47
CA GLU A 70 -5.76 15.30 -37.65
C GLU A 70 -4.71 15.51 -36.55
N GLU A 71 -4.77 16.61 -35.80
CA GLU A 71 -3.92 16.81 -34.63
C GLU A 71 -4.19 15.81 -33.49
N TYR A 72 -5.28 15.03 -33.54
CA TYR A 72 -5.68 14.00 -32.57
C TYR A 72 -5.70 12.58 -33.15
N LEU A 73 -4.82 12.25 -34.10
CA LEU A 73 -4.74 10.89 -34.68
C LEU A 73 -4.73 9.79 -33.61
N GLY A 74 -5.55 8.77 -33.82
CA GLY A 74 -5.72 7.65 -32.91
C GLY A 74 -6.64 7.93 -31.71
N MET A 75 -6.99 9.17 -31.40
CA MET A 75 -8.05 9.47 -30.41
C MET A 75 -9.44 9.19 -30.98
N TYR A 76 -10.47 9.19 -30.13
CA TYR A 76 -11.86 8.95 -30.53
C TYR A 76 -12.81 9.92 -29.82
N PRO A 77 -13.97 10.27 -30.41
CA PRO A 77 -14.90 11.23 -29.82
C PRO A 77 -15.49 10.75 -28.50
N ASP A 78 -15.65 11.67 -27.56
CA ASP A 78 -16.37 11.47 -26.29
C ASP A 78 -17.82 11.06 -26.53
N ALA A 79 -18.48 11.69 -27.51
CA ALA A 79 -19.87 11.41 -27.85
C ALA A 79 -20.10 11.37 -29.36
N TYR A 80 -20.70 10.28 -29.84
CA TYR A 80 -21.07 10.06 -31.23
C TYR A 80 -22.58 9.91 -31.38
N SER A 81 -23.21 10.68 -32.26
CA SER A 81 -24.64 10.59 -32.52
C SER A 81 -24.93 9.54 -33.58
N ALA A 82 -25.56 8.43 -33.18
CA ALA A 82 -25.99 7.39 -34.10
C ALA A 82 -27.05 7.88 -35.11
N LEU A 83 -27.75 8.97 -34.79
CA LEU A 83 -28.74 9.61 -35.65
C LEU A 83 -28.10 10.53 -36.69
N LYS A 84 -27.12 11.35 -36.28
CA LYS A 84 -26.38 12.23 -37.21
C LYS A 84 -25.41 11.44 -38.09
N GLY A 85 -24.91 10.31 -37.58
CA GLY A 85 -23.78 9.60 -38.20
C GLY A 85 -22.46 10.35 -38.04
N ASP A 86 -22.35 11.19 -37.01
CA ASP A 86 -21.18 12.04 -36.74
C ASP A 86 -21.08 12.35 -35.23
N GLU A 87 -20.00 12.99 -34.80
CA GLU A 87 -19.81 13.43 -33.43
C GLU A 87 -20.97 14.29 -32.93
N GLN A 88 -21.36 14.10 -31.67
CA GLN A 88 -22.43 14.88 -31.05
C GLN A 88 -21.95 16.30 -30.74
N TYR A 89 -20.70 16.41 -30.31
CA TYR A 89 -19.89 17.61 -30.14
C TYR A 89 -18.41 17.20 -30.22
N PHE A 90 -17.54 18.17 -30.49
CA PHE A 90 -16.11 17.92 -30.56
C PHE A 90 -15.48 17.82 -29.15
N PHE A 91 -14.98 16.64 -28.81
CA PHE A 91 -14.08 16.39 -27.69
C PHE A 91 -13.47 15.01 -27.88
N ASP A 92 -12.17 14.93 -28.10
CA ASP A 92 -11.49 13.65 -28.37
C ASP A 92 -10.79 13.11 -27.11
N ILE A 93 -10.87 11.78 -26.94
CA ILE A 93 -10.36 11.04 -25.79
C ILE A 93 -9.14 10.22 -26.23
N ASN A 94 -8.14 10.18 -25.36
CA ASN A 94 -6.97 9.34 -25.55
C ASN A 94 -7.35 7.84 -25.73
N PRO A 95 -6.65 7.08 -26.59
CA PRO A 95 -7.02 5.72 -26.95
C PRO A 95 -6.76 4.66 -25.87
N ARG A 96 -6.37 5.02 -24.64
CA ARG A 96 -5.92 4.06 -23.63
C ARG A 96 -6.90 2.91 -23.39
N PHE A 97 -8.20 3.17 -23.31
CA PHE A 97 -9.18 2.10 -23.09
C PHE A 97 -9.37 1.17 -24.30
N ILE A 98 -9.14 1.68 -25.52
CA ILE A 98 -9.09 0.83 -26.72
C ILE A 98 -7.90 -0.12 -26.62
N SER A 99 -6.70 0.43 -26.34
CA SER A 99 -5.48 -0.37 -26.17
C SER A 99 -5.65 -1.40 -25.04
N LEU A 100 -6.18 -0.99 -23.89
CA LEU A 100 -6.43 -1.87 -22.74
C LEU A 100 -7.28 -3.09 -23.13
N CYS A 101 -8.41 -2.87 -23.81
CA CYS A 101 -9.27 -3.97 -24.23
C CYS A 101 -8.63 -4.81 -25.35
N ALA A 102 -7.91 -4.17 -26.29
CA ALA A 102 -7.24 -4.86 -27.38
C ALA A 102 -6.18 -5.84 -26.86
N PHE A 103 -5.33 -5.40 -25.93
CA PHE A 103 -4.34 -6.25 -25.28
C PHE A 103 -5.00 -7.35 -24.44
N GLY A 104 -6.07 -7.01 -23.68
CA GLY A 104 -6.85 -8.02 -22.96
C GLY A 104 -7.45 -9.10 -23.88
N LEU A 105 -7.93 -8.72 -25.07
CA LEU A 105 -8.38 -9.68 -26.09
C LEU A 105 -7.24 -10.53 -26.64
N MET A 106 -6.01 -10.01 -26.71
CA MET A 106 -4.81 -10.75 -27.09
C MET A 106 -4.27 -11.64 -25.95
N GLY A 107 -4.85 -11.57 -24.75
CA GLY A 107 -4.38 -12.31 -23.57
C GLY A 107 -3.28 -11.60 -22.78
N GLU A 108 -2.96 -10.36 -23.15
CA GLU A 108 -1.96 -9.51 -22.51
C GLU A 108 -2.66 -8.48 -21.62
N ASP A 109 -2.88 -8.80 -20.34
CA ASP A 109 -3.41 -7.81 -19.42
C ASP A 109 -2.34 -6.75 -19.10
N GLN A 110 -2.64 -5.48 -19.35
CA GLN A 110 -1.70 -4.38 -19.07
C GLN A 110 -1.92 -3.70 -17.71
N THR A 111 -2.74 -4.30 -16.85
CA THR A 111 -3.01 -3.82 -15.51
C THR A 111 -2.29 -4.66 -14.46
N THR A 112 -2.24 -4.13 -13.25
CA THR A 112 -1.73 -4.88 -12.10
C THR A 112 -2.79 -5.85 -11.62
N GLN A 113 -2.50 -7.13 -11.67
CA GLN A 113 -3.30 -8.19 -11.07
C GLN A 113 -2.77 -8.50 -9.67
N THR A 114 -3.62 -9.02 -8.79
CA THR A 114 -3.22 -9.44 -7.43
C THR A 114 -3.77 -10.82 -7.10
N GLU A 115 -2.87 -11.73 -6.74
CA GLU A 115 -3.19 -13.02 -6.18
C GLU A 115 -2.99 -12.98 -4.65
N ILE A 116 -3.89 -13.62 -3.90
CA ILE A 116 -3.82 -13.67 -2.45
C ILE A 116 -3.75 -15.14 -2.03
N LEU A 117 -2.61 -15.55 -1.50
CA LEU A 117 -2.37 -16.89 -0.98
C LEU A 117 -2.57 -16.90 0.54
N ASN A 118 -3.41 -17.80 1.05
CA ASN A 118 -3.52 -18.04 2.49
C ASN A 118 -2.61 -19.20 2.90
N VAL A 119 -1.58 -18.90 3.68
CA VAL A 119 -0.61 -19.88 4.19
C VAL A 119 -0.70 -19.91 5.71
N SER A 120 -1.30 -20.98 6.25
CA SER A 120 -1.42 -21.20 7.70
C SER A 120 -2.05 -20.02 8.46
N GLY A 121 -2.98 -19.28 7.83
CA GLY A 121 -3.64 -18.11 8.43
C GLY A 121 -2.97 -16.76 8.14
N HIS A 122 -1.80 -16.76 7.50
CA HIS A 122 -1.16 -15.53 6.99
C HIS A 122 -1.56 -15.30 5.53
N LEU A 123 -1.86 -14.04 5.19
CA LEU A 123 -2.15 -13.64 3.82
C LEU A 123 -0.87 -13.15 3.14
N VAL A 124 -0.49 -13.82 2.06
CA VAL A 124 0.58 -13.39 1.15
C VAL A 124 -0.07 -12.75 -0.05
N HIS A 125 0.22 -11.47 -0.29
CA HIS A 125 -0.29 -10.72 -1.43
C HIS A 125 0.80 -10.62 -2.50
N ILE A 126 0.48 -11.04 -3.72
CA ILE A 126 1.39 -11.01 -4.86
C ILE A 126 0.76 -10.13 -5.92
N SER A 127 1.34 -8.96 -6.17
CA SER A 127 0.86 -8.02 -7.17
C SER A 127 1.90 -7.86 -8.27
N ALA A 128 1.53 -8.06 -9.53
CA ALA A 128 2.43 -7.90 -10.68
C ALA A 128 1.67 -7.26 -11.84
N LEU A 129 2.40 -6.56 -12.73
CA LEU A 129 1.85 -6.19 -14.04
C LEU A 129 1.68 -7.46 -14.89
N GLY A 130 0.56 -7.56 -15.60
CA GLY A 130 0.21 -8.79 -16.30
C GLY A 130 -0.59 -9.76 -15.44
N LYS A 131 -0.73 -10.99 -15.92
CA LYS A 131 -1.40 -12.05 -15.15
C LYS A 131 -0.43 -12.60 -14.12
N VAL A 132 -0.89 -12.74 -12.88
CA VAL A 132 -0.20 -13.47 -11.81
C VAL A 132 -1.02 -14.69 -11.44
N GLY A 133 -0.35 -15.82 -11.20
CA GLY A 133 -1.04 -17.08 -10.93
C GLY A 133 -0.11 -18.20 -10.48
N ASN A 134 -0.71 -19.39 -10.29
CA ASN A 134 -0.04 -20.61 -9.86
C ASN A 134 0.77 -20.43 -8.57
N SER A 135 0.32 -19.53 -7.69
CA SER A 135 1.05 -19.30 -6.45
C SER A 135 0.97 -20.52 -5.53
N SER A 136 2.09 -20.85 -4.90
CA SER A 136 2.15 -21.89 -3.89
C SER A 136 3.28 -21.64 -2.90
N TYR A 137 3.10 -22.16 -1.69
CA TYR A 137 4.11 -22.12 -0.65
C TYR A 137 4.46 -23.53 -0.20
N GLY A 138 5.76 -23.86 -0.22
CA GLY A 138 6.29 -25.16 0.16
C GLY A 138 7.82 -25.14 0.16
N ASP A 139 8.45 -26.04 0.92
CA ASP A 139 9.91 -26.13 1.02
C ASP A 139 10.60 -24.80 1.38
N ASN A 140 10.00 -24.04 2.31
CA ASN A 140 10.43 -22.70 2.72
C ASN A 140 10.57 -21.71 1.54
N ALA A 141 9.75 -21.87 0.51
CA ALA A 141 9.76 -21.02 -0.67
C ALA A 141 8.34 -20.66 -1.11
N LEU A 142 8.17 -19.42 -1.51
CA LEU A 142 7.03 -18.96 -2.29
C LEU A 142 7.37 -19.13 -3.78
N THR A 143 6.45 -19.70 -4.53
CA THR A 143 6.52 -19.77 -6.00
C THR A 143 5.27 -19.13 -6.57
N PHE A 144 5.41 -18.48 -7.71
CA PHE A 144 4.31 -17.94 -8.51
C PHE A 144 4.82 -17.65 -9.91
N ASP A 145 3.89 -17.49 -10.84
CA ASP A 145 4.23 -17.13 -12.21
C ASP A 145 3.61 -15.79 -12.58
N THR A 146 4.28 -15.10 -13.50
CA THR A 146 3.67 -13.96 -14.20
C THR A 146 3.80 -14.08 -15.70
N THR A 147 2.86 -13.46 -16.42
CA THR A 147 2.93 -13.28 -17.88
C THR A 147 2.65 -11.82 -18.22
N TYR A 148 3.57 -11.20 -18.95
CA TYR A 148 3.47 -9.85 -19.46
C TYR A 148 4.13 -9.79 -20.85
N ALA A 149 4.18 -8.61 -21.48
CA ALA A 149 4.80 -8.42 -22.78
C ALA A 149 6.29 -8.79 -22.75
N GLU A 150 6.71 -9.70 -23.64
CA GLU A 150 8.09 -10.17 -23.73
C GLU A 150 9.07 -9.02 -24.02
N GLY A 151 10.19 -8.97 -23.31
CA GLY A 151 11.21 -7.93 -23.43
C GLY A 151 10.89 -6.61 -22.70
N GLU A 152 9.69 -6.47 -22.14
CA GLU A 152 9.35 -5.33 -21.29
C GLU A 152 9.84 -5.55 -19.86
N ILE A 153 10.17 -4.46 -19.17
CA ILE A 153 10.55 -4.48 -17.75
C ILE A 153 9.34 -4.09 -16.91
N SER A 154 9.04 -4.89 -15.89
CA SER A 154 8.01 -4.55 -14.92
C SER A 154 8.43 -4.86 -13.48
N TYR A 155 7.51 -4.62 -12.55
CA TYR A 155 7.69 -4.87 -11.13
C TYR A 155 6.67 -5.87 -10.60
N ALA A 156 7.13 -6.71 -9.68
CA ALA A 156 6.25 -7.50 -8.81
C ALA A 156 6.46 -7.10 -7.35
N ASN A 157 5.38 -6.99 -6.59
CA ASN A 157 5.39 -6.72 -5.16
C ASN A 157 4.80 -7.91 -4.41
N VAL A 158 5.57 -8.46 -3.47
CA VAL A 158 5.15 -9.52 -2.56
C VAL A 158 5.11 -8.96 -1.14
N ALA A 159 3.94 -9.00 -0.51
CA ALA A 159 3.74 -8.60 0.87
C ALA A 159 3.25 -9.78 1.72
N GLY A 160 3.58 -9.76 3.01
CA GLY A 160 3.20 -10.83 3.95
C GLY A 160 4.23 -11.97 4.03
N VAL A 161 5.48 -11.70 3.71
CA VAL A 161 6.61 -12.63 3.81
C VAL A 161 7.80 -11.98 4.52
N SER A 162 8.67 -12.77 5.14
CA SER A 162 9.95 -12.30 5.67
C SER A 162 10.93 -11.90 4.57
N ARG A 163 12.07 -11.32 4.96
CA ARG A 163 13.19 -11.11 4.05
C ARG A 163 13.60 -12.46 3.41
N PRO A 164 13.71 -12.55 2.08
CA PRO A 164 14.12 -13.77 1.41
C PRO A 164 15.63 -14.01 1.55
N GLU A 165 16.04 -15.27 1.48
CA GLU A 165 17.46 -15.63 1.35
C GLU A 165 17.94 -15.43 -0.09
N SER A 166 17.09 -15.76 -1.07
CA SER A 166 17.47 -15.77 -2.46
C SER A 166 16.26 -15.80 -3.39
N ILE A 167 16.39 -15.21 -4.58
CA ILE A 167 15.31 -15.18 -5.57
C ILE A 167 15.85 -15.66 -6.91
N SER A 168 15.05 -16.47 -7.60
CA SER A 168 15.33 -16.86 -8.98
C SER A 168 14.13 -16.62 -9.88
N ILE A 169 14.39 -16.20 -11.11
CA ILE A 169 13.40 -16.08 -12.19
C ILE A 169 13.86 -16.99 -13.32
N ASN A 170 12.97 -17.91 -13.75
CA ASN A 170 13.27 -18.90 -14.79
C ASN A 170 14.55 -19.72 -14.50
N GLY A 171 14.82 -19.97 -13.21
CA GLY A 171 16.00 -20.68 -12.72
C GLY A 171 17.29 -19.85 -12.63
N ASN A 172 17.28 -18.60 -13.10
CA ASN A 172 18.42 -17.68 -12.97
C ASN A 172 18.30 -16.83 -11.71
N GLN A 173 19.41 -16.65 -11.01
CA GLN A 173 19.43 -15.87 -9.77
C GLN A 173 19.19 -14.38 -10.05
N LEU A 174 18.28 -13.77 -9.30
CA LEU A 174 18.03 -12.34 -9.33
C LEU A 174 18.86 -11.66 -8.21
N PRO A 175 19.73 -10.68 -8.50
CA PRO A 175 20.58 -10.05 -7.50
C PRO A 175 19.79 -9.11 -6.58
N GLU A 176 20.22 -8.98 -5.34
CA GLU A 176 19.72 -7.92 -4.44
C GLU A 176 20.27 -6.56 -4.91
N ALA A 177 19.43 -5.53 -4.86
CA ALA A 177 19.79 -4.16 -5.21
C ALA A 177 19.37 -3.20 -4.09
N VAL A 178 20.19 -2.18 -3.84
CA VAL A 178 19.87 -1.11 -2.88
C VAL A 178 18.88 -0.11 -3.49
N ASP A 179 18.91 0.08 -4.81
CA ASP A 179 18.02 0.97 -5.55
C ASP A 179 17.63 0.32 -6.89
N LEU A 180 16.35 -0.01 -7.05
CA LEU A 180 15.82 -0.63 -8.27
C LEU A 180 15.71 0.33 -9.45
N SER A 181 15.83 1.64 -9.24
CA SER A 181 15.74 2.64 -10.32
C SER A 181 16.98 2.67 -11.21
N VAL A 182 18.13 2.18 -10.70
CA VAL A 182 19.44 2.27 -11.37
C VAL A 182 19.97 0.93 -11.92
N VAL A 183 19.29 -0.18 -11.65
CA VAL A 183 19.64 -1.52 -12.16
C VAL A 183 18.62 -2.00 -13.18
N ASP A 184 19.03 -2.80 -14.15
CA ASP A 184 18.09 -3.35 -15.15
C ASP A 184 17.18 -4.43 -14.55
N SER A 185 17.71 -5.23 -13.63
CA SER A 185 16.97 -6.23 -12.87
C SER A 185 17.55 -6.39 -11.46
N GLY A 186 16.70 -6.78 -10.51
CA GLY A 186 17.09 -7.01 -9.12
C GLY A 186 15.90 -7.11 -8.19
N TRP A 187 16.15 -7.35 -6.91
CA TRP A 187 15.13 -7.29 -5.87
C TRP A 187 15.57 -6.42 -4.70
N LEU A 188 14.58 -5.85 -4.00
CA LEU A 188 14.75 -5.04 -2.81
C LEU A 188 13.73 -5.49 -1.77
N TYR A 189 14.17 -5.69 -0.53
CA TYR A 189 13.28 -5.89 0.61
C TYR A 189 13.20 -4.61 1.42
N THR A 190 12.01 -4.00 1.48
CA THR A 190 11.81 -2.70 2.13
C THR A 190 11.69 -2.84 3.64
N SER A 191 11.98 -1.76 4.37
CA SER A 191 11.85 -1.72 5.83
C SER A 191 10.41 -1.92 6.32
N GLU A 192 9.41 -1.65 5.47
CA GLU A 192 7.99 -1.94 5.74
C GLU A 192 7.60 -3.41 5.50
N GLY A 193 8.56 -4.27 5.15
CA GLY A 193 8.34 -5.69 4.93
C GLY A 193 7.67 -6.03 3.60
N ASN A 194 8.00 -5.30 2.54
CA ASN A 194 7.60 -5.62 1.17
C ASN A 194 8.81 -6.10 0.37
N LEU A 195 8.63 -7.15 -0.40
CA LEU A 195 9.60 -7.61 -1.38
C LEU A 195 9.21 -7.06 -2.75
N ILE A 196 10.09 -6.27 -3.36
CA ILE A 196 9.90 -5.70 -4.70
C ILE A 196 10.89 -6.38 -5.64
N LEU A 197 10.40 -6.88 -6.76
CA LEU A 197 11.18 -7.49 -7.84
C LEU A 197 11.11 -6.60 -9.06
N LYS A 198 12.23 -6.39 -9.75
CA LYS A 198 12.33 -5.77 -11.07
C LYS A 198 12.99 -6.76 -12.03
N PHE A 199 12.34 -7.05 -13.15
CA PHE A 199 12.88 -7.96 -14.16
C PHE A 199 12.29 -7.70 -15.54
N GLU A 200 13.05 -8.10 -16.55
CA GLU A 200 12.61 -8.17 -17.94
C GLU A 200 11.82 -9.48 -18.14
N HIS A 201 10.68 -9.38 -18.80
CA HIS A 201 9.75 -10.48 -18.98
C HIS A 201 10.14 -11.42 -20.12
N ALA A 202 10.09 -12.73 -19.85
CA ALA A 202 9.91 -13.74 -20.89
C ALA A 202 8.42 -13.90 -21.22
N LEU A 203 8.07 -14.84 -22.11
CA LEU A 203 6.67 -15.21 -22.37
C LEU A 203 5.91 -15.65 -21.11
N ARG A 204 6.63 -16.28 -20.17
CA ARG A 204 6.16 -16.64 -18.83
C ARG A 204 7.37 -16.67 -17.91
N ASP A 205 7.22 -16.02 -16.77
CA ASP A 205 8.26 -15.95 -15.76
C ASP A 205 7.87 -16.81 -14.58
N LEU A 206 8.72 -17.77 -14.24
CA LEU A 206 8.59 -18.62 -13.07
C LEU A 206 9.43 -18.04 -11.95
N ILE A 207 8.79 -17.53 -10.90
CA ILE A 207 9.47 -16.88 -9.79
C ILE A 207 9.52 -17.85 -8.61
N ARG A 208 10.71 -18.00 -8.03
CA ARG A 208 10.91 -18.69 -6.76
C ARG A 208 11.60 -17.74 -5.79
N VAL A 209 10.92 -17.47 -4.69
CA VAL A 209 11.42 -16.69 -3.55
C VAL A 209 11.73 -17.70 -2.44
N SER A 210 13.01 -17.94 -2.19
CA SER A 210 13.48 -18.97 -1.23
C SER A 210 13.84 -18.36 0.12
N GLY A 211 13.68 -19.13 1.20
CA GLY A 211 14.04 -18.70 2.54
C GLY A 211 12.99 -17.81 3.22
N VAL A 212 11.76 -17.77 2.70
CA VAL A 212 10.72 -16.87 3.20
C VAL A 212 9.75 -17.55 4.14
N ILE A 213 9.39 -16.84 5.20
CA ILE A 213 8.37 -17.24 6.18
C ILE A 213 7.15 -16.34 5.98
N PRO A 214 5.94 -16.91 5.77
CA PRO A 214 4.70 -16.15 5.76
C PRO A 214 4.51 -15.43 7.10
N GLN A 215 4.20 -14.14 7.04
CA GLN A 215 3.99 -13.32 8.22
C GLN A 215 2.90 -12.27 7.95
N THR A 216 2.35 -11.70 9.02
CA THR A 216 1.46 -10.54 8.87
C THR A 216 2.24 -9.37 8.28
N SER A 217 1.70 -8.74 7.23
CA SER A 217 2.33 -7.55 6.63
C SER A 217 2.57 -6.48 7.70
N ARG A 218 3.83 -6.05 7.85
CA ARG A 218 4.22 -4.97 8.77
C ARG A 218 3.89 -3.57 8.23
N ARG A 219 3.23 -3.46 7.07
CA ARG A 219 2.84 -2.19 6.46
C ARG A 219 2.02 -1.30 7.40
N PHE A 220 1.28 -1.91 8.32
CA PHE A 220 0.68 -1.22 9.44
C PHE A 220 0.96 -2.03 10.69
N SER A 221 1.87 -1.57 11.55
CA SER A 221 1.91 -2.16 12.89
C SER A 221 0.57 -1.87 13.59
N THR A 222 -0.11 -2.92 14.05
CA THR A 222 -1.28 -2.80 14.93
C THR A 222 -0.86 -2.43 16.35
N GLU A 223 0.38 -2.74 16.71
CA GLU A 223 1.00 -2.39 17.97
C GLU A 223 2.25 -1.53 17.70
N PRO A 224 2.17 -0.21 17.84
CA PRO A 224 3.31 0.70 17.68
C PRO A 224 4.29 0.51 18.85
N ASN A 225 5.07 -0.58 18.79
CA ASN A 225 6.10 -0.96 19.74
C ASN A 225 7.39 -1.20 18.97
N TRP A 226 8.34 -0.29 19.13
CA TRP A 226 9.65 -0.35 18.51
C TRP A 226 10.72 -0.54 19.56
N GLU A 227 11.43 -1.65 19.50
CA GLU A 227 12.36 -2.13 20.54
C GLU A 227 13.80 -2.21 20.04
N PHE A 228 14.02 -2.14 18.72
CA PHE A 228 15.35 -2.19 18.08
C PHE A 228 16.21 -3.41 18.48
N ASN A 229 15.57 -4.50 18.92
CA ASN A 229 16.24 -5.75 19.32
C ASN A 229 16.76 -6.59 18.13
N GLY A 230 16.36 -6.23 16.90
CA GLY A 230 16.85 -6.84 15.67
C GLY A 230 18.12 -6.15 15.15
N GLU A 231 18.42 -6.36 13.86
CA GLU A 231 19.53 -5.70 13.15
C GLU A 231 19.04 -4.49 12.32
N ASP A 232 17.76 -4.12 12.40
CA ASP A 232 17.15 -3.06 11.58
C ASP A 232 16.52 -1.95 12.42
N SER A 233 16.26 -0.79 11.79
CA SER A 233 15.63 0.37 12.42
C SER A 233 14.11 0.22 12.61
N GLU A 234 13.55 -0.97 12.41
CA GLU A 234 12.13 -1.29 12.51
C GLU A 234 11.22 -0.31 11.73
N GLY A 235 11.73 0.19 10.59
CA GLY A 235 11.02 1.10 9.70
C GLY A 235 11.21 2.60 9.99
N TRP A 236 12.02 2.96 10.98
CA TRP A 236 12.40 4.35 11.22
C TRP A 236 13.43 4.84 10.20
N THR A 237 13.32 6.11 9.79
CA THR A 237 14.18 6.74 8.79
C THR A 237 14.69 8.10 9.25
N ASN A 238 15.99 8.37 9.08
CA ASN A 238 16.59 9.69 9.33
C ASN A 238 16.19 10.64 8.20
N THR A 239 15.33 11.63 8.49
CA THR A 239 14.71 12.43 7.42
C THR A 239 15.32 13.83 7.29
N ASN A 240 15.67 14.47 8.40
CA ASN A 240 16.29 15.80 8.38
C ASN A 240 17.32 15.92 9.49
N MET A 241 18.46 16.56 9.17
CA MET A 241 19.54 16.91 10.10
C MET A 241 19.96 15.80 11.08
N LEU A 242 19.81 14.54 10.69
CA LEU A 242 20.27 13.36 11.41
C LEU A 242 21.29 12.62 10.54
N GLU A 243 22.33 12.08 11.19
CA GLU A 243 23.21 11.10 10.58
C GLU A 243 22.46 9.79 10.28
N PHE A 244 23.19 8.81 9.74
CA PHE A 244 22.62 7.48 9.47
C PHE A 244 22.19 6.80 10.78
N LEU A 245 21.07 6.05 10.73
CA LEU A 245 20.59 5.29 11.87
C LEU A 245 21.31 3.94 11.95
N TYR A 246 21.97 3.67 13.08
CA TYR A 246 22.63 2.40 13.34
C TYR A 246 21.88 1.66 14.45
N VAL A 247 21.58 0.37 14.27
CA VAL A 247 20.99 -0.46 15.30
C VAL A 247 21.97 -1.54 15.70
N ASP A 248 22.29 -1.59 17.00
CA ASP A 248 23.14 -2.61 17.60
C ASP A 248 22.70 -2.85 19.05
N ASP A 249 22.72 -4.11 19.49
CA ASP A 249 22.40 -4.55 20.86
C ASP A 249 21.13 -3.91 21.48
N GLY A 250 20.04 -3.81 20.70
CA GLY A 250 18.78 -3.24 21.19
C GLY A 250 18.69 -1.72 21.15
N VAL A 251 19.68 -1.01 20.59
CA VAL A 251 19.74 0.46 20.62
C VAL A 251 19.89 1.04 19.23
N LEU A 252 19.01 1.98 18.89
CA LEU A 252 19.13 2.84 17.71
C LEU A 252 19.98 4.07 18.04
N SER A 253 21.09 4.24 17.33
CA SER A 253 22.07 5.31 17.51
C SER A 253 22.14 6.23 16.29
N THR A 254 22.27 7.54 16.51
CA THR A 254 22.45 8.57 15.47
C THR A 254 23.05 9.86 16.06
N GLY A 255 23.60 10.73 15.21
CA GLY A 255 24.00 12.09 15.58
C GLY A 255 23.05 13.16 14.99
N SER A 256 22.84 14.28 15.67
CA SER A 256 22.24 15.48 15.07
C SER A 256 23.28 16.35 14.38
N THR A 257 22.93 16.88 13.20
CA THR A 257 23.83 17.71 12.37
C THR A 257 23.37 19.17 12.25
N GLY A 258 22.24 19.54 12.88
CA GLY A 258 21.67 20.88 12.81
C GLY A 258 20.52 21.09 13.81
N ALA A 259 19.77 22.17 13.65
CA ALA A 259 18.77 22.64 14.63
C ALA A 259 17.36 22.02 14.48
N ASP A 260 17.13 21.19 13.46
CA ASP A 260 15.84 20.51 13.24
C ASP A 260 16.07 19.01 12.92
N PRO A 261 16.73 18.25 13.81
CA PRO A 261 16.95 16.83 13.60
C PRO A 261 15.64 16.07 13.83
N PHE A 262 15.17 15.32 12.83
CA PHE A 262 14.00 14.45 13.01
C PHE A 262 14.05 13.17 12.19
N MET A 263 13.41 12.16 12.76
CA MET A 263 13.20 10.85 12.15
C MET A 263 11.70 10.55 12.02
N VAL A 264 11.35 9.83 10.97
CA VAL A 264 9.97 9.44 10.66
C VAL A 264 9.83 7.94 10.86
N GLY A 265 8.83 7.53 11.63
CA GLY A 265 8.53 6.13 11.91
C GLY A 265 7.79 5.45 10.76
N PRO A 266 7.62 4.12 10.81
CA PRO A 266 6.89 3.40 9.78
C PRO A 266 5.39 3.76 9.79
N SER A 267 4.70 3.33 8.74
CA SER A 267 3.24 3.42 8.70
C SER A 267 2.61 2.60 9.82
N ILE A 268 1.67 3.21 10.54
CA ILE A 268 0.87 2.59 11.59
C ILE A 268 -0.62 2.73 11.28
N ARG A 269 -1.45 1.95 11.96
CA ARG A 269 -2.91 2.10 11.88
C ARG A 269 -3.53 1.86 13.25
N ILE A 270 -3.52 2.91 14.06
CA ILE A 270 -4.11 2.91 15.40
C ILE A 270 -5.18 3.99 15.51
N ASP A 271 -6.10 3.82 16.44
CA ASP A 271 -7.10 4.83 16.75
C ASP A 271 -6.51 5.95 17.62
N GLY A 272 -6.87 7.19 17.33
CA GLY A 272 -6.51 8.36 18.11
C GLY A 272 -7.24 8.36 19.45
N ARG A 273 -6.59 7.84 20.50
CA ARG A 273 -7.13 7.77 21.86
C ARG A 273 -6.71 8.97 22.71
N GLN A 274 -7.63 9.46 23.56
CA GLN A 274 -7.37 10.59 24.46
C GLN A 274 -6.37 10.27 25.58
N ASP A 275 -6.16 8.99 25.88
CA ASP A 275 -5.21 8.51 26.87
C ASP A 275 -3.86 8.08 26.26
N ALA A 276 -3.65 8.31 24.96
CA ALA A 276 -2.43 7.91 24.29
C ALA A 276 -1.20 8.65 24.82
N ILE A 277 -0.13 7.88 25.06
CA ILE A 277 1.19 8.35 25.45
C ILE A 277 2.20 7.73 24.48
N VAL A 278 3.10 8.55 23.94
CA VAL A 278 4.32 8.04 23.32
C VAL A 278 5.38 7.93 24.41
N GLN A 279 5.87 6.72 24.65
CA GLN A 279 6.97 6.45 25.56
C GLN A 279 8.26 6.30 24.79
N ILE A 280 9.25 7.10 25.12
CA ILE A 280 10.57 7.09 24.47
C ILE A 280 11.61 6.87 25.55
N ARG A 281 12.40 5.81 25.45
CA ARG A 281 13.60 5.67 26.30
C ARG A 281 14.82 6.04 25.49
N MET A 282 15.42 7.18 25.80
CA MET A 282 16.58 7.69 25.07
C MET A 282 17.56 8.42 25.99
N LYS A 283 18.79 8.58 25.52
CA LYS A 283 19.80 9.47 26.11
C LYS A 283 20.37 10.37 25.02
N THR A 284 20.77 11.56 25.42
CA THR A 284 21.43 12.51 24.53
C THR A 284 22.69 13.10 25.19
N SER A 285 23.69 13.47 24.39
CA SER A 285 24.92 14.11 24.93
C SER A 285 24.75 15.61 25.24
N LYS A 286 23.67 16.24 24.76
CA LYS A 286 23.23 17.61 25.07
C LYS A 286 21.72 17.67 25.22
N GLY A 287 21.23 18.55 26.09
CA GLY A 287 19.81 18.74 26.38
C GLY A 287 19.18 19.75 25.43
N GLY A 288 17.86 19.79 25.40
CA GLY A 288 17.09 20.68 24.52
C GLY A 288 15.60 20.40 24.56
N ALA A 289 14.89 20.83 23.53
CA ALA A 289 13.49 20.48 23.31
C ALA A 289 13.37 19.30 22.36
N GLY A 290 12.62 18.28 22.76
CA GLY A 290 12.16 17.21 21.89
C GLY A 290 10.71 17.44 21.48
N GLN A 291 10.27 16.79 20.40
CA GLN A 291 8.90 16.92 19.92
C GLN A 291 8.41 15.64 19.24
N VAL A 292 7.13 15.33 19.43
CA VAL A 292 6.44 14.23 18.74
C VAL A 292 5.39 14.81 17.83
N PHE A 293 5.45 14.47 16.55
CA PHE A 293 4.47 14.85 15.52
C PHE A 293 3.69 13.63 15.04
N TRP A 294 2.50 13.86 14.46
CA TRP A 294 1.72 12.80 13.83
C TRP A 294 0.93 13.26 12.60
N VAL A 295 0.51 12.27 11.81
CA VAL A 295 -0.46 12.43 10.74
C VAL A 295 -1.61 11.46 10.90
N THR A 296 -2.78 11.86 10.39
CA THR A 296 -3.99 11.04 10.40
C THR A 296 -4.42 10.76 8.97
N LYS A 297 -5.33 9.80 8.79
CA LYS A 297 -5.91 9.51 7.47
C LYS A 297 -6.55 10.75 6.84
N GLU A 298 -7.22 11.59 7.64
CA GLU A 298 -7.93 12.79 7.21
C GLU A 298 -7.04 14.04 7.14
N SER A 299 -5.87 14.01 7.79
CA SER A 299 -4.89 15.10 7.81
C SER A 299 -3.48 14.55 7.59
N PRO A 300 -3.07 14.35 6.32
CA PRO A 300 -1.87 13.57 5.97
C PRO A 300 -0.55 14.36 5.97
N HIS A 301 -0.55 15.63 6.39
CA HIS A 301 0.66 16.48 6.42
C HIS A 301 1.04 16.87 7.83
N TYR A 302 2.32 16.79 8.20
CA TYR A 302 2.78 17.26 9.52
C TYR A 302 2.54 18.76 9.69
N SER A 303 2.23 19.17 10.93
CA SER A 303 2.02 20.57 11.29
C SER A 303 2.27 20.77 12.79
N GLU A 304 2.64 21.99 13.17
CA GLU A 304 2.88 22.36 14.57
C GLU A 304 1.68 22.12 15.49
N SER A 305 0.46 22.26 14.95
CA SER A 305 -0.76 21.96 15.71
C SER A 305 -0.93 20.47 16.04
N LYS A 306 -0.25 19.58 15.31
CA LYS A 306 -0.28 18.12 15.48
C LYS A 306 1.03 17.62 16.06
N SER A 307 1.45 18.29 17.14
CA SER A 307 2.64 17.93 17.87
C SER A 307 2.46 18.11 19.38
N VAL A 308 3.38 17.50 20.14
CA VAL A 308 3.57 17.76 21.57
C VAL A 308 5.06 17.81 21.85
N SER A 309 5.54 18.90 22.44
CA SER A 309 6.93 19.08 22.85
C SER A 309 7.19 18.55 24.26
N PHE A 310 8.42 18.17 24.53
CA PHE A 310 8.91 17.74 25.83
C PHE A 310 10.36 18.21 26.04
N GLN A 311 10.84 18.18 27.28
CA GLN A 311 12.21 18.59 27.61
C GLN A 311 13.12 17.37 27.71
N VAL A 312 14.30 17.47 27.11
CA VAL A 312 15.26 16.37 26.98
C VAL A 312 16.50 16.65 27.81
N ALA A 313 16.88 15.68 28.64
CA ALA A 313 18.08 15.74 29.46
C ALA A 313 19.31 15.32 28.64
N GLY A 314 20.35 16.16 28.68
CA GLY A 314 21.64 15.94 28.02
C GLY A 314 22.75 15.47 28.95
N ASP A 315 22.44 14.58 29.88
CA ASP A 315 23.40 14.11 30.89
C ASP A 315 24.12 12.82 30.47
N GLY A 316 23.90 12.36 29.23
CA GLY A 316 24.48 11.12 28.71
C GLY A 316 23.92 9.85 29.35
N THR A 317 22.78 9.91 30.06
CA THR A 317 22.13 8.75 30.68
C THR A 317 20.73 8.51 30.12
N PHE A 318 20.28 7.25 30.15
CA PHE A 318 18.96 6.89 29.62
C PHE A 318 17.84 7.39 30.53
N HIS A 319 16.94 8.18 29.94
CA HIS A 319 15.70 8.65 30.56
C HIS A 319 14.49 8.09 29.82
N VAL A 320 13.37 7.97 30.53
CA VAL A 320 12.08 7.60 29.93
C VAL A 320 11.19 8.84 29.86
N TYR A 321 10.86 9.25 28.63
CA TYR A 321 9.99 10.37 28.33
C TYR A 321 8.59 9.86 28.00
N ASN A 322 7.58 10.31 28.74
CA ASN A 322 6.18 9.99 28.50
C ASN A 322 5.47 11.22 27.92
N VAL A 323 5.25 11.23 26.60
CA VAL A 323 4.67 12.35 25.86
C VAL A 323 3.15 12.13 25.72
N SER A 324 2.35 12.95 26.41
CA SER A 324 0.89 12.81 26.49
C SER A 324 0.15 13.32 25.24
N ILE A 325 0.43 12.70 24.09
CA ILE A 325 -0.12 13.08 22.78
C ILE A 325 -1.65 13.04 22.69
N GLY A 326 -2.31 12.14 23.44
CA GLY A 326 -3.77 12.01 23.45
C GLY A 326 -4.51 13.25 23.99
N GLN A 327 -3.81 14.13 24.72
CA GLN A 327 -4.36 15.39 25.21
C GLN A 327 -4.50 16.44 24.09
N ASN A 328 -3.80 16.28 22.97
CA ASN A 328 -4.00 17.13 21.81
C ASN A 328 -5.26 16.66 21.06
N PRO A 329 -6.28 17.52 20.86
CA PRO A 329 -7.54 17.12 20.22
C PRO A 329 -7.38 16.69 18.75
N LEU A 330 -6.24 16.99 18.12
CA LEU A 330 -5.91 16.54 16.77
C LEU A 330 -5.28 15.15 16.71
N TRP A 331 -5.00 14.52 17.87
CA TRP A 331 -4.76 13.07 17.96
C TRP A 331 -6.12 12.34 17.95
N ASN A 332 -6.72 12.23 16.77
CA ASN A 332 -8.04 11.64 16.58
C ASN A 332 -8.12 10.85 15.27
N GLY A 333 -9.19 10.09 15.09
CA GLY A 333 -9.41 9.29 13.89
C GLY A 333 -8.37 8.18 13.75
N THR A 334 -8.00 7.83 12.52
CA THR A 334 -6.97 6.82 12.26
C THR A 334 -5.61 7.50 12.15
N ILE A 335 -4.72 7.25 13.11
CA ILE A 335 -3.34 7.70 13.08
C ILE A 335 -2.57 6.84 12.09
N ARG A 336 -1.73 7.48 11.27
CA ARG A 336 -1.01 6.84 10.16
C ARG A 336 0.49 6.79 10.32
N GLN A 337 1.08 7.75 11.04
CA GLN A 337 2.52 7.82 11.22
C GLN A 337 2.84 8.76 12.36
N VAL A 338 3.99 8.53 13.00
CA VAL A 338 4.59 9.45 13.98
C VAL A 338 5.97 9.88 13.49
N ARG A 339 6.35 11.11 13.85
CA ARG A 339 7.69 11.67 13.66
C ARG A 339 8.23 12.06 15.05
N ILE A 340 9.52 11.81 15.26
CA ILE A 340 10.22 12.13 16.51
C ILE A 340 11.34 13.10 16.19
N ASP A 341 11.34 14.19 16.92
CA ASP A 341 12.37 15.21 16.94
C ASP A 341 13.08 15.04 18.29
N PRO A 342 14.20 14.32 18.34
CA PRO A 342 14.83 13.97 19.61
C PRO A 342 15.40 15.18 20.37
N VAL A 343 15.83 16.24 19.66
CA VAL A 343 16.37 17.50 20.19
C VAL A 343 16.18 18.64 19.18
N ASP A 344 16.45 19.89 19.56
CA ASP A 344 16.36 21.09 18.72
C ASP A 344 17.73 21.74 18.44
N VAL A 345 18.81 20.96 18.61
CA VAL A 345 20.19 21.43 18.49
C VAL A 345 21.08 20.43 17.76
N GLY A 346 22.12 20.95 17.11
CA GLY A 346 23.11 20.15 16.37
C GLY A 346 24.24 19.63 17.25
N GLU A 347 25.02 18.69 16.69
CA GLU A 347 26.17 18.06 17.34
C GLU A 347 25.78 17.36 18.66
N VAL A 348 24.72 16.54 18.61
CA VAL A 348 24.23 15.73 19.73
C VAL A 348 24.27 14.27 19.35
N ASP A 349 24.89 13.45 20.19
CA ASP A 349 24.81 12.00 20.10
C ASP A 349 23.49 11.56 20.72
N ILE A 350 22.73 10.75 20.00
CA ILE A 350 21.38 10.30 20.37
C ILE A 350 21.36 8.78 20.33
N GLU A 351 20.94 8.16 21.44
CA GLU A 351 20.72 6.73 21.54
C GLU A 351 19.30 6.46 22.07
N ILE A 352 18.55 5.62 21.37
CA ILE A 352 17.15 5.28 21.66
C ILE A 352 17.04 3.77 21.85
N ASP A 353 16.60 3.36 23.04
CA ASP A 353 16.33 1.96 23.38
C ASP A 353 14.97 1.51 22.85
N TYR A 354 13.93 2.33 23.04
CA TYR A 354 12.63 2.01 22.48
C TYR A 354 11.76 3.25 22.23
N ILE A 355 10.80 3.09 21.34
CA ILE A 355 9.67 4.00 21.11
C ILE A 355 8.39 3.17 21.18
N ARG A 356 7.44 3.55 22.03
CA ARG A 356 6.18 2.79 22.20
C ARG A 356 4.99 3.71 22.24
N ILE A 357 3.84 3.24 21.75
CA ILE A 357 2.53 3.83 22.02
C ILE A 357 1.64 2.72 22.59
N PRO A 358 1.75 2.44 23.90
CA PRO A 358 1.08 1.30 24.53
C PRO A 358 -0.44 1.37 24.35
N GLU A 359 -1.12 0.22 24.29
CA GLU A 359 -2.58 0.18 24.42
C GLU A 359 -3.05 0.66 25.81
N SER A 360 -4.32 1.05 25.91
CA SER A 360 -4.88 1.45 27.20
C SER A 360 -4.88 0.27 28.16
N VAL A 361 -4.30 0.47 29.36
CA VAL A 361 -4.36 -0.53 30.44
C VAL A 361 -5.78 -0.64 31.03
N THR A 362 -6.72 0.22 30.62
CA THR A 362 -8.10 0.23 31.15
C THR A 362 -9.03 -0.81 30.53
N SER A 363 -8.59 -1.56 29.51
CA SER A 363 -9.34 -2.69 28.95
C SER A 363 -8.77 -4.04 29.38
N ILE A 364 -8.74 -4.30 30.70
CA ILE A 364 -8.99 -5.68 31.13
C ILE A 364 -10.51 -5.87 30.92
N PRO A 365 -10.98 -6.68 29.96
CA PRO A 365 -12.40 -6.94 29.83
C PRO A 365 -12.89 -7.46 31.19
N LEU A 366 -14.03 -6.96 31.69
CA LEU A 366 -14.60 -7.37 32.98
C LEU A 366 -14.64 -8.90 33.17
N VAL A 367 -14.68 -9.65 32.05
CA VAL A 367 -14.58 -11.10 31.99
C VAL A 367 -13.26 -11.64 32.58
N LEU A 368 -12.12 -11.01 32.32
CA LEU A 368 -10.83 -11.41 32.92
C LEU A 368 -10.76 -11.06 34.41
N LEU A 369 -11.32 -9.91 34.83
CA LEU A 369 -11.41 -9.56 36.25
C LEU A 369 -12.33 -10.53 37.01
N ALA A 370 -13.43 -10.98 36.40
CA ALA A 370 -14.35 -11.97 36.96
C ALA A 370 -13.71 -13.36 37.10
N LEU A 371 -12.86 -13.76 36.14
CA LEU A 371 -12.12 -15.03 36.19
C LEU A 371 -11.00 -15.02 37.25
N LEU A 372 -10.34 -13.87 37.46
CA LEU A 372 -9.38 -13.69 38.56
C LEU A 372 -10.08 -13.69 39.92
N PHE A 373 -11.25 -13.06 40.05
CA PHE A 373 -12.04 -13.08 41.30
C PHE A 373 -12.58 -14.49 41.62
N CYS A 374 -13.04 -15.26 40.62
CA CYS A 374 -13.51 -16.63 40.85
C CYS A 374 -12.39 -17.60 41.26
N ARG A 375 -11.13 -17.34 40.85
CA ARG A 375 -9.98 -18.12 41.32
C ARG A 375 -9.51 -17.73 42.72
N LEU A 376 -9.73 -16.50 43.15
CA LEU A 376 -9.32 -16.00 44.48
C LEU A 376 -10.34 -16.29 45.58
N VAL A 377 -11.64 -16.40 45.27
CA VAL A 377 -12.70 -16.55 46.28
C VAL A 377 -13.19 -18.00 46.46
N GLY A 378 -12.76 -18.93 45.60
CA GLY A 378 -13.21 -20.32 45.66
C GLY A 378 -14.65 -20.50 45.18
N TRP A 379 -14.88 -21.56 44.41
CA TRP A 379 -16.14 -21.80 43.67
C TRP A 379 -17.37 -22.11 44.54
N ASP A 380 -17.24 -22.19 45.87
CA ASP A 380 -18.33 -22.68 46.74
C ASP A 380 -19.32 -21.59 47.21
N ALA A 381 -19.02 -20.30 47.01
CA ALA A 381 -19.88 -19.22 47.51
C ALA A 381 -21.13 -18.90 46.65
N CYS A 382 -21.24 -19.45 45.43
CA CYS A 382 -22.31 -19.09 44.49
C CYS A 382 -23.52 -20.05 44.48
N ARG A 383 -23.63 -21.00 45.44
CA ARG A 383 -24.69 -22.03 45.47
C ARG A 383 -25.76 -21.89 46.56
N GLN A 384 -25.86 -20.78 47.27
CA GLN A 384 -26.94 -20.58 48.23
C GLN A 384 -27.60 -19.21 48.08
N ARG A 385 -28.61 -19.14 47.20
CA ARG A 385 -29.81 -18.28 47.33
C ARG A 385 -30.78 -18.56 46.18
N GLU A 386 -31.30 -19.78 46.14
CA GLU A 386 -32.63 -20.06 45.59
C GLU A 386 -33.32 -21.04 46.54
N ALA A 387 -34.07 -20.48 47.48
CA ALA A 387 -35.16 -21.10 48.24
C ALA A 387 -36.08 -19.97 48.73
#